data_AF-A0A5J9TN00-F1
#
_entry.id   AF-A0A5J9TN00-F1
#
_cell.length_a   1.000
_cell.length_b   1.000
_cell.length_c   1.000
_cell.angle_alpha   90.00
_cell.angle_beta   90.00
_cell.angle_gamma   90.00
#
_symmetry.space_group_name_H-M   'P 1'
#
loop_
_entity.id
_entity.type
_entity.pdbx_description
1 polymer ?
#
loop_
_entity_poly.entity_id
_entity_poly.type
_entity_poly.pdbx_seq_one_letter_code
_entity_poly.pdbx_strand_id
1 'polypeptide(L)'
;MGSRVRGVNVTHVHPANTGDQSPPFHGEYKLSFLDVFHIATMPVQRLFFFDGPNLPPFPTLQSSLAATLAVFLPLAGKLAFRASTGDVVMDCSPDAVPSGVQFIEAEFSGSAYDMRRLARDEEHDTDAFVQLVPKLEAALLPVPVLSVQVTTRE
;
A
#
# COMPACT_ATOMS: atom_id res chain seq x y z
N MET A 1 -12.95 5.60 -22.79
CA MET A 1 -13.40 4.38 -22.08
C MET A 1 -13.72 4.76 -20.65
N GLY A 2 -14.84 4.29 -20.08
CA GLY A 2 -15.25 4.64 -18.71
C GLY A 2 -14.44 3.87 -17.65
N SER A 3 -14.37 4.42 -16.44
CA SER A 3 -13.74 3.74 -15.30
C SER A 3 -14.47 2.43 -14.98
N ARG A 4 -13.75 1.32 -14.91
CA ARG A 4 -14.29 0.01 -14.49
C ARG A 4 -14.15 -0.23 -12.98
N VAL A 5 -13.31 0.57 -12.32
CA VAL A 5 -13.08 0.52 -10.88
C VAL A 5 -13.61 1.79 -10.24
N ARG A 6 -14.33 1.65 -9.13
CA ARG A 6 -14.83 2.76 -8.30
C ARG A 6 -14.37 2.56 -6.87
N GLY A 7 -13.60 3.51 -6.33
CA GLY A 7 -13.32 3.54 -4.90
C GLY A 7 -14.59 3.81 -4.11
N VAL A 8 -14.88 2.97 -3.11
CA VAL A 8 -16.08 3.08 -2.28
C VAL A 8 -15.77 3.59 -0.88
N ASN A 9 -14.58 3.27 -0.36
CA ASN A 9 -14.14 3.73 0.96
C ASN A 9 -12.61 3.87 0.99
N VAL A 10 -12.14 4.82 1.80
CA VAL A 10 -10.71 5.02 2.06
C VAL A 10 -10.51 5.11 3.56
N THR A 11 -9.75 4.16 4.09
CA THR A 11 -9.34 4.12 5.51
C THR A 11 -7.82 4.20 5.61
N HIS A 12 -7.33 4.41 6.82
CA HIS A 12 -5.90 4.34 7.12
C HIS A 12 -5.68 3.26 8.17
N VAL A 13 -4.87 2.27 7.83
CA VAL A 13 -4.56 1.15 8.71
C VAL A 13 -3.28 1.45 9.45
N HIS A 14 -3.36 1.42 10.78
CA HIS A 14 -2.23 1.68 11.67
C HIS A 14 -1.66 0.37 12.22
N PRO A 15 -0.36 0.34 12.61
CA PRO A 15 0.19 -0.77 13.37
C PRO A 15 -0.65 -1.08 14.60
N ALA A 16 -0.93 -2.37 14.83
CA ALA A 16 -1.65 -2.80 16.02
C ALA A 16 -0.85 -2.50 17.29
N ASN A 17 -1.53 -2.07 18.36
CA ASN A 17 -0.89 -1.88 19.67
C ASN A 17 -0.69 -3.23 20.35
N THR A 18 0.52 -3.80 20.23
CA THR A 18 0.92 -5.02 20.94
C THR A 18 1.44 -4.61 22.31
N GLY A 19 0.61 -4.72 23.35
CA GLY A 19 0.89 -4.22 24.71
C GLY A 19 2.10 -4.82 25.46
N ASP A 20 3.03 -5.51 24.80
CA ASP A 20 4.24 -6.07 25.40
C ASP A 20 5.51 -5.80 24.56
N GLN A 21 6.46 -5.15 25.24
CA GLN A 21 7.93 -5.09 25.10
C GLN A 21 8.59 -4.54 23.81
N SER A 22 9.11 -3.32 24.00
CA SER A 22 9.88 -2.46 23.10
C SER A 22 9.11 -2.00 21.87
N PRO A 23 8.96 -0.68 21.62
CA PRO A 23 8.36 -0.22 20.39
C PRO A 23 9.11 -0.85 19.20
N PRO A 24 8.44 -1.25 18.10
CA PRO A 24 9.17 -1.47 16.85
C PRO A 24 9.96 -0.18 16.61
N PHE A 25 11.30 -0.22 16.71
CA PHE A 25 12.18 0.95 16.89
C PHE A 25 11.60 2.23 16.26
N HIS A 26 10.80 2.98 17.03
CA HIS A 26 10.18 4.20 16.52
C HIS A 26 11.30 5.20 16.29
N GLY A 27 11.38 5.75 15.10
CA GLY A 27 12.44 6.66 14.74
C GLY A 27 12.78 6.63 13.26
N GLU A 28 14.01 7.02 12.97
CA GLU A 28 14.50 7.19 11.61
C GLU A 28 15.47 6.07 11.27
N TYR A 29 15.23 5.41 10.14
CA TYR A 29 16.14 4.43 9.58
C TYR A 29 16.94 5.08 8.46
N LYS A 30 18.27 5.03 8.60
CA LYS A 30 19.18 5.46 7.55
C LYS A 30 19.14 4.47 6.40
N LEU A 31 19.00 5.02 5.19
CA LEU A 31 18.97 4.24 3.97
C LEU A 31 20.40 3.86 3.57
N SER A 32 20.59 2.60 3.23
CA SER A 32 21.85 2.09 2.71
C SER A 32 22.02 2.45 1.24
N PHE A 33 23.23 2.26 0.72
CA PHE A 33 23.51 2.46 -0.71
C PHE A 33 22.58 1.62 -1.62
N LEU A 34 22.19 0.41 -1.19
CA LEU A 34 21.29 -0.44 -1.97
C LEU A 34 19.86 0.11 -2.03
N ASP A 35 19.43 0.85 -1.01
CA ASP A 35 18.09 1.45 -0.94
C ASP A 35 17.99 2.66 -1.86
N VAL A 36 19.05 3.47 -1.95
CA VAL A 36 19.09 4.70 -2.77
C VAL A 36 18.76 4.43 -4.24
N PHE A 37 19.24 3.31 -4.80
CA PHE A 37 18.91 2.93 -6.18
C PHE A 37 17.41 2.78 -6.41
N HIS A 38 16.69 2.25 -5.42
CA HIS A 38 15.25 1.97 -5.55
C HIS A 38 14.41 3.23 -5.32
N ILE A 39 14.85 4.16 -4.48
CA ILE A 39 14.13 5.42 -4.22
C ILE A 39 14.07 6.30 -5.48
N ALA A 40 15.11 6.26 -6.31
CA ALA A 40 15.13 7.00 -7.57
C ALA A 40 14.24 6.37 -8.67
N THR A 41 13.63 5.21 -8.41
CA THR A 41 12.75 4.51 -9.36
C THR A 41 11.28 4.75 -9.07
N MET A 42 10.42 4.51 -10.07
CA MET A 42 8.97 4.62 -9.90
C MET A 42 8.46 3.65 -8.82
N PRO A 43 7.39 4.00 -8.09
CA PRO A 43 6.76 3.09 -7.13
C PRO A 43 6.47 1.73 -7.74
N VAL A 44 6.84 0.66 -7.03
CA VAL A 44 6.58 -0.69 -7.50
C VAL A 44 5.11 -1.04 -7.29
N GLN A 45 4.40 -1.26 -8.39
CA GLN A 45 3.00 -1.67 -8.38
C GLN A 45 2.90 -3.18 -8.55
N ARG A 46 2.17 -3.85 -7.66
CA ARG A 46 1.92 -5.30 -7.72
C ARG A 46 0.42 -5.56 -7.61
N LEU A 47 -0.08 -6.40 -8.51
CA LEU A 47 -1.48 -6.78 -8.59
C LEU A 47 -1.61 -8.29 -8.33
N PHE A 48 -2.55 -8.66 -7.47
CA PHE A 48 -2.84 -10.04 -7.12
C PHE A 48 -4.32 -10.33 -7.34
N PHE A 49 -4.62 -11.32 -8.17
CA PHE A 49 -5.99 -11.78 -8.41
C PHE A 49 -6.28 -13.04 -7.60
N PHE A 50 -7.41 -13.03 -6.89
CA PHE A 50 -7.87 -14.17 -6.09
C PHE A 50 -9.24 -14.61 -6.61
N ASP A 51 -9.38 -15.91 -6.90
CA ASP A 51 -10.65 -16.55 -7.25
C ASP A 51 -10.92 -17.67 -6.24
N GLY A 52 -12.15 -17.76 -5.72
CA GLY A 52 -12.53 -18.78 -4.76
C GLY A 52 -13.70 -18.39 -3.85
N PRO A 53 -14.40 -19.37 -3.28
CA PRO A 53 -15.40 -19.11 -2.25
C PRO A 53 -14.72 -18.62 -0.96
N ASN A 54 -15.38 -17.72 -0.23
CA ASN A 54 -14.95 -17.24 1.10
C ASN A 54 -13.68 -16.35 1.11
N LEU A 55 -13.55 -15.43 0.15
CA LEU A 55 -12.54 -14.37 0.27
C LEU A 55 -12.78 -13.54 1.56
N PRO A 56 -11.73 -13.15 2.28
CA PRO A 56 -11.87 -12.42 3.54
C PRO A 56 -12.54 -11.06 3.31
N PRO A 57 -13.43 -10.63 4.21
CA PRO A 57 -14.02 -9.30 4.12
C PRO A 57 -12.97 -8.22 4.46
N PHE A 58 -13.22 -6.97 4.04
CA PHE A 58 -12.30 -5.85 4.25
C PHE A 58 -11.82 -5.69 5.70
N PRO A 59 -12.67 -5.80 6.76
CA PRO A 59 -12.21 -5.65 8.14
C PRO A 59 -11.20 -6.72 8.58
N THR A 60 -11.32 -7.95 8.07
CA THR A 60 -10.34 -9.02 8.33
C THR A 60 -9.00 -8.70 7.69
N LEU A 61 -9.02 -8.19 6.45
CA LEU A 61 -7.81 -7.74 5.75
C LEU A 61 -7.14 -6.56 6.48
N GLN A 62 -7.90 -5.54 6.86
CA GLN A 62 -7.38 -4.38 7.61
C GLN A 62 -6.77 -4.81 8.95
N SER A 63 -7.43 -5.72 9.68
CA SER A 63 -6.91 -6.25 10.96
C SER A 63 -5.62 -7.03 10.78
N SER A 64 -5.53 -7.88 9.74
CA SER A 64 -4.31 -8.63 9.42
C SER A 64 -3.16 -7.71 8.97
N LEU A 65 -3.47 -6.65 8.23
CA LEU A 65 -2.51 -5.61 7.85
C LEU A 65 -2.02 -4.86 9.08
N ALA A 66 -2.90 -4.44 10.00
CA ALA A 66 -2.51 -3.78 11.25
C ALA A 66 -1.53 -4.63 12.07
N ALA A 67 -1.80 -5.94 12.21
CA ALA A 67 -0.91 -6.87 12.89
C ALA A 67 0.45 -7.00 12.16
N THR A 68 0.43 -7.04 10.82
CA THR A 68 1.66 -7.09 10.01
C THR A 68 2.50 -5.82 10.18
N LEU A 69 1.87 -4.64 10.19
CA LEU A 69 2.54 -3.36 10.36
C LEU A 69 3.16 -3.19 11.75
N ALA A 70 2.66 -3.88 12.77
CA ALA A 70 3.30 -3.92 14.09
C ALA A 70 4.68 -4.62 14.03
N VAL A 71 4.86 -5.60 13.12
CA VAL A 71 6.13 -6.30 12.90
C VAL A 71 6.99 -5.58 11.86
N PHE A 72 6.38 -5.04 10.82
CA PHE A 72 7.03 -4.37 9.68
C PHE A 72 6.72 -2.86 9.66
N LEU A 73 7.02 -2.18 10.77
CA LEU A 73 6.74 -0.75 10.94
C LEU A 73 7.19 0.16 9.78
N PRO A 74 8.38 -0.05 9.15
CA PRO A 74 8.77 0.61 7.90
C PRO A 74 7.68 0.82 6.85
N LEU A 75 6.78 -0.15 6.69
CA LEU A 75 5.70 -0.08 5.68
C LEU A 75 4.62 0.96 6.02
N ALA A 76 4.47 1.32 7.29
CA ALA A 76 3.58 2.38 7.75
C ALA A 76 4.27 3.76 7.84
N GLY A 77 5.57 3.81 7.57
CA GLY A 77 6.36 5.04 7.62
C GLY A 77 6.34 5.83 6.32
N LYS A 78 7.21 6.84 6.26
CA LYS A 78 7.41 7.68 5.07
C LYS A 78 8.89 7.80 4.73
N LEU A 79 9.20 7.88 3.44
CA LEU A 79 10.47 8.43 3.01
C LEU A 79 10.43 9.95 3.19
N ALA A 80 11.44 10.53 3.82
CA ALA A 80 11.49 11.95 4.10
C ALA A 80 12.91 12.51 3.98
N PHE A 81 13.03 13.74 3.49
CA PHE A 81 14.31 14.44 3.40
C PHE A 81 14.68 15.06 4.75
N ARG A 82 15.96 14.99 5.13
CA ARG A 82 16.52 15.62 6.32
C ARG A 82 17.52 16.69 5.93
N ALA A 83 17.09 17.96 6.06
CA ALA A 83 17.92 19.10 5.69
C ALA A 83 19.23 19.21 6.51
N SER A 84 19.24 18.73 7.76
CA SER A 84 20.42 18.76 8.63
C SER A 84 21.56 17.86 8.15
N THR A 85 21.23 16.72 7.51
CA THR A 85 22.22 15.75 7.02
C THR A 85 22.32 15.72 5.49
N GLY A 86 21.32 16.25 4.79
CA GLY A 86 21.19 16.16 3.33
C GLY A 86 20.72 14.79 2.83
N ASP A 87 20.28 13.90 3.72
CA ASP A 87 19.91 12.52 3.39
C ASP A 87 18.39 12.34 3.29
N VAL A 88 17.97 11.32 2.52
CA VAL A 88 16.61 10.76 2.62
C VAL A 88 16.64 9.63 3.65
N VAL A 89 15.70 9.65 4.59
CA VAL A 89 15.55 8.65 5.64
C VAL A 89 14.17 8.01 5.57
N MET A 90 14.04 6.83 6.15
CA MET A 90 12.74 6.24 6.42
C MET A 90 12.29 6.65 7.82
N ASP A 91 11.28 7.51 7.86
CA ASP A 91 10.69 8.09 9.05
C ASP A 91 9.53 7.22 9.55
N CYS A 92 9.75 6.55 10.68
CA CYS A 92 8.77 5.75 11.42
C CYS A 92 8.52 6.34 12.81
N SER A 93 8.73 7.64 12.97
CA SER A 93 8.45 8.37 14.20
C SER A 93 6.94 8.40 14.51
N PRO A 94 6.55 8.67 15.76
CA PRO A 94 5.15 8.85 16.15
C PRO A 94 4.43 9.99 15.42
N ASP A 95 5.12 10.87 14.69
CA ASP A 95 4.50 11.93 13.87
C ASP A 95 4.30 11.48 12.41
N ALA A 96 5.12 10.55 11.91
CA ALA A 96 5.05 10.03 10.55
C ALA A 96 4.08 8.84 10.42
N VAL A 97 4.07 7.94 11.41
CA VAL A 97 3.25 6.71 11.47
C VAL A 97 1.74 6.94 11.64
N PRO A 98 1.23 8.02 12.27
CA PRO A 98 -0.22 8.25 12.41
C PRO A 98 -0.94 8.48 11.09
N SER A 99 -0.22 8.68 9.98
CA SER A 99 -0.86 8.66 8.66
C SER A 99 -1.27 7.25 8.25
N GLY A 100 -0.65 6.21 8.80
CA GLY A 100 -0.95 4.81 8.49
C GLY A 100 -0.73 4.45 7.02
N VAL A 101 -1.12 3.22 6.68
CA VAL A 101 -1.19 2.76 5.29
C VAL A 101 -2.58 3.08 4.75
N GLN A 102 -2.64 3.84 3.66
CA GLN A 102 -3.90 4.06 2.97
C GLN A 102 -4.46 2.73 2.45
N PHE A 103 -5.69 2.43 2.83
CA PHE A 103 -6.41 1.22 2.44
C PHE A 103 -7.68 1.63 1.68
N ILE A 104 -7.70 1.33 0.39
CA ILE A 104 -8.80 1.69 -0.52
C ILE A 104 -9.65 0.46 -0.74
N GLU A 105 -10.91 0.53 -0.34
CA GLU A 105 -11.93 -0.42 -0.74
C GLU A 105 -12.51 0.05 -2.06
N ALA A 106 -12.54 -0.81 -3.05
CA ALA A 106 -13.04 -0.49 -4.38
C ALA A 106 -13.95 -1.58 -4.93
N GLU A 107 -14.79 -1.21 -5.87
CA GLU A 107 -15.68 -2.09 -6.59
C GLU A 107 -15.33 -2.10 -8.07
N PHE A 108 -15.37 -3.29 -8.67
CA PHE A 108 -15.22 -3.48 -10.11
C PHE A 108 -16.59 -3.72 -10.75
N SER A 109 -16.92 -2.93 -11.76
CA SER A 109 -18.22 -2.96 -12.44
C SER A 109 -18.33 -4.04 -13.54
N GLY A 110 -17.25 -4.76 -13.85
CA GLY A 110 -17.25 -5.86 -14.81
C GLY A 110 -17.67 -7.20 -14.21
N SER A 111 -17.89 -8.19 -15.07
CA SER A 111 -18.27 -9.54 -14.68
C SER A 111 -17.08 -10.33 -14.09
N ALA A 112 -17.37 -11.46 -13.44
CA ALA A 112 -16.34 -12.41 -13.01
C ALA A 112 -15.53 -12.99 -14.18
N TYR A 113 -16.12 -13.02 -15.38
CA TYR A 113 -15.39 -13.38 -16.60
C TYR A 113 -14.39 -12.30 -16.97
N ASP A 114 -14.76 -11.02 -16.89
CA ASP A 114 -13.86 -9.90 -17.17
C ASP A 114 -12.66 -9.86 -16.22
N MET A 115 -12.88 -10.09 -14.91
CA MET A 115 -11.76 -10.22 -13.95
C MET A 115 -10.85 -11.41 -14.28
N ARG A 116 -11.40 -12.56 -14.65
CA ARG A 116 -10.60 -13.74 -15.02
C ARG A 116 -9.76 -13.50 -16.27
N ARG A 117 -10.29 -12.75 -17.24
CA ARG A 117 -9.54 -12.33 -18.42
C ARG A 117 -8.39 -11.41 -18.06
N LEU A 118 -8.63 -10.39 -17.23
CA LEU A 118 -7.58 -9.52 -16.72
C LEU A 118 -6.45 -10.30 -16.02
N ALA A 119 -6.77 -11.42 -15.38
CA ALA A 119 -5.80 -12.25 -14.67
C ALA A 119 -5.08 -13.31 -15.54
N ARG A 120 -5.64 -13.70 -16.69
CA ARG A 120 -5.22 -14.91 -17.44
C ARG A 120 -4.96 -14.71 -18.92
N ASP A 121 -5.49 -13.66 -19.53
CA ASP A 121 -5.26 -13.39 -20.94
C ASP A 121 -3.77 -13.10 -21.16
N GLU A 122 -3.21 -13.59 -22.28
CA GLU A 122 -1.79 -13.37 -22.62
C GLU A 122 -1.50 -11.89 -22.92
N GLU A 123 -2.50 -11.18 -23.46
CA GLU A 123 -2.45 -9.74 -23.67
C GLU A 123 -3.05 -9.00 -22.47
N HIS A 124 -2.21 -8.23 -21.77
CA HIS A 124 -2.61 -7.50 -20.59
C HIS A 124 -3.20 -6.12 -20.94
N ASP A 125 -4.43 -5.86 -20.49
CA ASP A 125 -5.11 -4.56 -20.57
C ASP A 125 -4.48 -3.59 -19.54
N THR A 126 -3.46 -2.85 -19.97
CA THR A 126 -2.72 -1.92 -19.11
C THR A 126 -3.59 -0.80 -18.55
N ASP A 127 -4.57 -0.33 -19.32
CA ASP A 127 -5.50 0.73 -18.90
C ASP A 127 -6.42 0.25 -17.78
N ALA A 128 -6.81 -1.03 -17.79
CA ALA A 128 -7.53 -1.64 -16.68
C ALA A 128 -6.62 -1.86 -15.46
N PHE A 129 -5.37 -2.27 -15.65
CA PHE A 129 -4.44 -2.52 -14.53
C PHE A 129 -4.12 -1.25 -13.73
N VAL A 130 -3.95 -0.11 -14.41
CA VAL A 130 -3.71 1.18 -13.74
C VAL A 130 -4.87 1.58 -12.83
N GLN A 131 -6.10 1.10 -13.09
CA GLN A 131 -7.27 1.35 -12.24
C GLN A 131 -7.34 0.41 -11.02
N LEU A 132 -6.63 -0.71 -11.04
CA LEU A 132 -6.64 -1.74 -9.98
C LEU A 132 -5.52 -1.55 -8.94
N VAL A 133 -4.66 -0.57 -9.14
CA VAL A 133 -3.56 -0.24 -8.23
C VAL A 133 -3.83 1.12 -7.56
N PRO A 134 -3.52 1.25 -6.26
CA PRO A 134 -3.68 2.54 -5.59
C PRO A 134 -2.67 3.54 -6.17
N LYS A 135 -3.07 4.81 -6.24
CA LYS A 135 -2.13 5.89 -6.54
C LYS A 135 -1.31 6.19 -5.29
N LEU A 136 0.00 6.12 -5.42
CA LEU A 136 0.95 6.55 -4.40
C LEU A 136 1.60 7.84 -4.88
N GLU A 137 1.28 8.96 -4.23
CA GLU A 137 1.85 10.27 -4.57
C GLU A 137 3.33 10.32 -4.16
N ALA A 138 4.20 9.93 -5.11
CA ALA A 138 5.64 9.81 -4.90
C ALA A 138 6.45 10.96 -5.52
N ALA A 139 5.79 12.02 -6.00
CA ALA A 139 6.45 13.12 -6.69
C ALA A 139 7.26 14.04 -5.73
N LEU A 140 6.86 14.12 -4.46
CA LEU A 140 7.46 15.02 -3.47
C LEU A 140 7.54 14.35 -2.10
N LEU A 141 8.69 14.49 -1.43
CA LEU A 141 8.87 14.06 -0.05
C LEU A 141 8.09 14.98 0.92
N PRO A 142 7.51 14.45 2.01
CA PRO A 142 7.56 13.05 2.42
C PRO A 142 6.59 12.14 1.65
N VAL A 143 7.05 10.96 1.25
CA VAL A 143 6.27 9.98 0.46
C VAL A 143 5.94 8.76 1.32
N PRO A 144 4.67 8.32 1.39
CA PRO A 144 4.31 7.07 2.08
C PRO A 144 4.95 5.85 1.42
N VAL A 145 5.35 4.86 2.22
CA VAL A 145 6.05 3.66 1.70
C VAL A 145 5.07 2.67 1.05
N LEU A 146 3.84 2.59 1.53
CA LEU A 146 2.84 1.63 1.06
C LEU A 146 1.44 2.27 0.96
N SER A 147 0.71 1.87 -0.08
CA SER A 147 -0.74 2.04 -0.19
C SER A 147 -1.33 0.75 -0.74
N VAL A 148 -2.55 0.40 -0.31
CA VAL A 148 -3.21 -0.86 -0.65
C VAL A 148 -4.60 -0.55 -1.22
N GLN A 149 -4.95 -1.19 -2.32
CA GLN A 149 -6.32 -1.21 -2.84
C GLN A 149 -6.81 -2.65 -2.86
N VAL A 150 -8.00 -2.88 -2.31
CA VAL A 150 -8.71 -4.16 -2.41
C VAL A 150 -9.97 -3.92 -3.21
N THR A 151 -10.04 -4.56 -4.37
CA THR A 151 -11.16 -4.41 -5.30
C THR A 151 -12.02 -5.65 -5.26
N THR A 152 -13.28 -5.52 -4.85
CA THR A 152 -14.27 -6.60 -4.90
C THR A 152 -15.20 -6.42 -6.09
N ARG A 153 -15.89 -7.50 -6.47
CA ARG A 153 -17.02 -7.43 -7.40
C ARG A 153 -18.30 -7.18 -6.58
N GLU A 154 -19.22 -6.38 -7.12
CA GLU A 154 -20.58 -6.20 -6.56
C GLU A 154 -21.39 -7.51 -6.57
#